data_AF-A0A966IGS6-F1
#
_entry.id   AF-A0A966IGS6-F1
#
_cell.length_a   1.000
_cell.length_b   1.000
_cell.length_c   1.000
_cell.angle_alpha   90.00
_cell.angle_beta   90.00
_cell.angle_gamma   90.00
#
_symmetry.space_group_name_H-M   'P 1'
#
loop_
_entity.id
_entity.type
_entity.pdbx_description
1 polymer ?
#
loop_
_entity_poly.entity_id
_entity_poly.type
_entity_poly.pdbx_seq_one_letter_code
_entity_poly.pdbx_strand_id
1 'polypeptide(L)' 'MSSPGLDRPIKSGDDFVRFAGLEIELKLRIAVGNRKNFKGVLQGLRSGIVNTPDAKFSLLFEASDG' A
#
# COMPACT_ATOMS: atom_id res chain seq x y z
N MET A 1 19.51 -23.10 1.36
CA MET A 1 19.22 -22.09 2.39
C MET A 1 17.99 -21.35 1.96
N SER A 2 16.84 -21.68 2.55
CA SER A 2 15.56 -21.04 2.28
C SER A 2 15.61 -19.61 2.80
N SER A 3 15.64 -18.65 1.89
CA SER A 3 15.37 -17.25 2.24
C SER A 3 13.97 -17.20 2.84
N PRO A 4 13.78 -16.88 4.13
CA PRO A 4 12.46 -16.82 4.73
C PRO A 4 11.73 -15.66 4.04
N GLY A 5 10.71 -15.99 3.25
CA GLY A 5 10.06 -15.08 2.31
C GLY A 5 9.61 -13.78 2.98
N LEU A 6 10.38 -12.71 2.74
CA LEU A 6 10.23 -11.42 3.41
C LEU A 6 9.09 -10.57 2.85
N ASP A 7 8.58 -10.91 1.66
CA ASP A 7 7.47 -10.20 1.02
C ASP A 7 6.18 -10.99 1.19
N ARG A 8 5.48 -10.79 2.31
CA ARG A 8 4.08 -11.23 2.37
C ARG A 8 3.26 -10.22 1.57
N PRO A 9 2.71 -10.58 0.39
CA PRO A 9 1.87 -9.66 -0.36
C PRO A 9 0.63 -9.30 0.47
N ILE A 10 0.43 -8.00 0.69
CA ILE A 10 -0.77 -7.44 1.31
C ILE A 10 -1.92 -7.65 0.33
N LYS A 11 -2.90 -8.49 0.70
CA LYS A 11 -4.00 -8.91 -0.20
C LYS A 11 -5.38 -8.58 0.35
N SER A 12 -5.52 -8.50 1.68
CA SER A 12 -6.79 -8.22 2.34
C SER A 12 -6.82 -6.82 2.93
N GLY A 13 -8.02 -6.25 3.11
CA GLY A 13 -8.19 -4.98 3.81
C GLY A 13 -7.59 -5.02 5.23
N ASP A 14 -7.73 -6.15 5.93
CA ASP A 14 -7.18 -6.35 7.28
C ASP A 14 -5.66 -6.25 7.30
N ASP A 15 -4.99 -6.77 6.26
CA ASP A 15 -3.55 -6.62 6.12
C ASP A 15 -3.17 -5.14 5.96
N PHE A 16 -3.92 -4.36 5.17
CA PHE A 16 -3.65 -2.92 5.03
C PHE A 16 -3.76 -2.15 6.37
N VAL A 17 -4.64 -2.58 7.27
CA VAL A 17 -4.72 -1.99 8.61
C VAL A 17 -3.56 -2.46 9.49
N ARG A 18 -3.22 -3.75 9.44
CA ARG A 18 -2.11 -4.33 10.24
C ARG A 18 -0.74 -3.75 9.89
N PHE A 19 -0.51 -3.46 8.61
CA PHE A 19 0.77 -2.93 8.13
C PHE A 19 0.82 -1.40 8.09
N ALA A 20 -0.17 -0.71 8.69
CA ALA A 20 -0.11 0.75 8.83
C ALA A 20 1.13 1.17 9.65
N GLY A 21 1.80 2.24 9.20
CA GLY A 21 3.05 2.74 9.75
C GLY A 21 4.31 2.13 9.14
N LEU A 22 4.18 1.11 8.28
CA LEU A 22 5.33 0.46 7.64
C LEU A 22 5.56 0.96 6.22
N GLU A 23 6.82 0.93 5.80
CA GLU A 23 7.21 1.21 4.42
C GLU A 23 6.80 0.05 3.52
N ILE A 24 6.12 0.36 2.41
CA ILE A 24 5.63 -0.60 1.43
C ILE A 24 6.00 -0.16 0.01
N GLU A 25 6.07 -1.14 -0.89
CA GLU A 25 6.02 -0.89 -2.33
C GLU A 25 4.60 -1.13 -2.84
N LEU A 26 3.96 -0.07 -3.35
CA LEU A 26 2.63 -0.11 -3.94
C LEU A 26 2.74 -0.14 -5.47
N LYS A 27 2.25 -1.23 -6.06
CA LYS A 27 2.16 -1.40 -7.51
C LYS A 27 0.72 -1.27 -7.99
N LEU A 28 0.42 -0.20 -8.71
CA LEU A 28 -0.88 0.03 -9.33
C LEU A 28 -1.06 -0.86 -10.56
N ARG A 29 -2.30 -1.29 -10.79
CA ARG A 29 -2.68 -1.97 -12.04
C ARG A 29 -2.73 -1.03 -13.24
N ILE A 30 -3.13 0.23 -13.00
CA ILE A 30 -3.22 1.30 -14.00
C ILE A 30 -2.33 2.44 -13.53
N ALA A 31 -1.51 2.97 -14.42
CA ALA A 31 -0.61 4.08 -14.08
C ALA A 31 -1.42 5.37 -13.82
N VAL A 32 -0.95 6.16 -12.87
CA VAL A 32 -1.44 7.52 -12.61
C VAL A 32 -0.27 8.47 -12.87
N GLY A 33 -0.45 9.44 -13.77
CA GLY A 33 0.64 10.38 -14.11
C GLY A 33 1.91 9.69 -14.61
N ASN A 34 1.76 8.65 -15.45
CA ASN A 34 2.86 7.83 -15.97
C ASN A 34 3.66 7.02 -14.92
N ARG A 35 3.22 7.01 -13.66
CA ARG A 35 3.84 6.26 -12.56
C ARG A 35 2.89 5.16 -12.07
N LYS A 36 3.42 3.94 -11.90
CA LYS A 36 2.67 2.78 -11.38
C LYS A 36 3.27 2.17 -10.12
N ASN A 37 4.53 2.47 -9.83
CA ASN A 37 5.23 1.99 -8.64
C ASN A 37 5.45 3.17 -7.70
N PHE A 38 4.99 3.02 -6.47
CA PHE A 38 5.14 3.99 -5.40
C PHE A 38 5.83 3.30 -4.22
N LYS A 39 6.73 4.01 -3.56
CA LYS A 39 7.36 3.54 -2.32
C LYS A 39 7.06 4.57 -1.25
N GLY A 40 6.58 4.13 -0.10
CA GLY A 40 6.18 5.03 0.96
C GLY A 40 5.57 4.32 2.15
N VAL A 41 5.13 5.09 3.13
CA VAL A 41 4.56 4.58 4.39
C VAL A 41 3.06 4.43 4.26
N LEU A 42 2.55 3.22 4.45
CA LEU A 42 1.11 2.95 4.49
C LEU A 42 0.51 3.62 5.73
N GLN A 43 -0.49 4.49 5.56
CA GLN A 43 -1.10 5.22 6.68
C GLN A 43 -2.34 4.53 7.25
N GLY A 44 -2.73 3.36 6.72
CA GLY A 44 -3.93 2.63 7.11
C GLY A 44 -5.23 3.17 6.51
N LEU A 45 -6.35 2.79 7.10
CA LEU A 45 -7.71 3.16 6.66
C LEU A 45 -8.01 4.62 7.03
N ARG A 46 -8.35 5.44 6.04
CA ARG A 46 -8.75 6.86 6.21
C ARG A 46 -10.25 7.04 6.36
N SER A 47 -11.05 6.20 5.73
CA SER A 47 -12.51 6.28 5.73
C SER A 47 -13.12 4.96 5.26
N GLY A 48 -14.37 4.72 5.65
CA GLY A 48 -15.13 3.52 5.27
C GLY A 48 -14.91 2.36 6.22
N ILE A 49 -15.29 1.15 5.80
CA ILE A 49 -15.11 -0.08 6.55
C ILE A 49 -14.09 -0.97 5.84
N VAL A 50 -13.28 -1.71 6.59
CA VAL A 50 -12.31 -2.63 5.99
C VAL A 50 -13.04 -3.72 5.19
N ASN A 51 -12.51 -4.08 4.01
CA ASN A 51 -13.09 -5.05 3.08
C ASN A 51 -14.43 -4.64 2.43
N THR A 52 -14.79 -3.36 2.45
CA THR A 52 -15.96 -2.83 1.73
C THR A 52 -15.54 -1.89 0.58
N PRO A 53 -16.40 -1.65 -0.43
CA PRO A 53 -16.04 -0.80 -1.57
C PRO A 53 -15.78 0.67 -1.23
N ASP A 54 -16.32 1.15 -0.11
CA ASP A 54 -16.11 2.51 0.41
C ASP A 54 -14.80 2.67 1.21
N ALA A 55 -14.04 1.58 1.41
CA ALA A 55 -12.75 1.62 2.07
C ALA A 55 -11.76 2.53 1.33
N LYS A 56 -11.23 3.53 2.03
CA LYS A 56 -10.19 4.42 1.51
C LYS A 56 -8.93 4.26 2.33
N PHE A 57 -7.82 3.92 1.68
CA PHE A 57 -6.49 3.86 2.29
C PHE A 57 -5.63 5.00 1.76
N SER A 58 -4.60 5.37 2.50
CA SER A 58 -3.63 6.38 2.03
C SER A 58 -2.19 5.92 2.19
N LEU A 59 -1.34 6.38 1.26
CA LEU A 59 0.08 6.17 1.24
C LEU A 59 0.76 7.54 1.38
N LEU A 60 1.66 7.68 2.34
CA LEU A 60 2.56 8.83 2.43
C LEU A 60 3.83 8.48 1.65
N PHE A 61 4.15 9.24 0.61
CA PHE A 61 5.35 9.03 -0.19
C PHE A 61 5.92 10.37 -0.61
N GLU A 62 7.24 10.41 -0.82
CA GLU A 62 7.87 11.56 -1.43
C GLU A 62 7.52 11.57 -2.93
N ALA A 63 6.88 12.66 -3.37
CA ALA A 63 6.78 12.94 -4.79
C ALA A 63 8.21 13.14 -5.29
N SER A 64 8.70 12.23 -6.13
CA SER A 64 9.92 12.51 -6.88
C SER A 64 9.48 13.56 -7.89
N ASP A 65 9.88 14.81 -7.64
CA ASP A 65 9.73 15.90 -8.59
C ASP A 65 10.28 15.41 -9.93
N GLY A 66 9.40 15.35 -10.93
CA GLY A 66 9.72 15.05 -12.31
C GLY A 66 9.68 16.32 -13.13
#